data_AF-A0A136PQT0-F1
#
_entry.id   AF-A0A136PQT0-F1
#
_cell.length_a   1.000
_cell.length_b   1.000
_cell.length_c   1.000
_cell.angle_alpha   90.00
_cell.angle_beta   90.00
_cell.angle_gamma   90.00
#
_symmetry.space_group_name_H-M   'P 1'
#
loop_
_entity.id
_entity.type
_entity.pdbx_description
1 polymer ?
#
loop_
_entity_poly.entity_id
_entity_poly.type
_entity_poly.pdbx_seq_one_letter_code
_entity_poly.pdbx_strand_id
1 'polypeptide(L)'
;MRDSAPPSATGRPLPGVARLLRLFLAVLLVLTVGGVPATAAPTLPAASAPAGDSLPARLEPCSCLPAALKTQVTAYNERLAAVPRRESQLTARESAVDRRVASYNQRSKAVLAKLRANDRKIDAHNARVAAYPNGAPPATADRLNARAAALNAEQRRLKSEVSAIAADGDRIKTDQAQLQRQREALDRDRAELRDQHRDLFQQMVAATVQAALAQAALAQAGTAAVPQPPGGDAARPPSPGEARDDGGDRAARLTEADALDGYERRNRVEVDKRPVTAYLSPDAVSRALDRGGADPVLARDYAGLARRPDGTYRALWFQPSGTDRTAAHRSFDDAVDGDRPATAIVDGRQVRITGVAQADVVALPRTARYQALLATAETLSKRASDIHAALDDPIAESRRTVAVVRASTPLGEVDVVAGSGAGLTPTQRAMIRSGEILADNLPDTDAEQNALLFINKMAWRPVAGGASRSVCVEICAVLIRASGGLVTGEVHDKEHGTKRRTFIWP
;
A
#
# COMPACT_ATOMS: atom_id res chain seq x y z
N MET A 1 118.84 0.04 24.36
CA MET A 1 118.09 1.32 24.34
C MET A 1 116.70 1.07 23.79
N ARG A 2 115.69 1.35 24.62
CA ARG A 2 114.26 1.59 24.35
C ARG A 2 113.46 0.49 23.63
N ASP A 3 112.25 0.14 24.04
CA ASP A 3 111.48 0.29 25.28
C ASP A 3 110.29 -0.66 25.08
N SER A 4 109.92 -1.36 26.14
CA SER A 4 108.79 -2.27 26.19
C SER A 4 107.48 -1.50 26.39
N ALA A 5 106.41 -1.87 25.66
CA ALA A 5 105.03 -1.67 26.10
C ALA A 5 104.08 -2.69 25.42
N PRO A 6 103.12 -3.29 26.15
CA PRO A 6 102.22 -4.33 25.62
C PRO A 6 100.95 -3.75 24.97
N PRO A 7 100.24 -4.53 24.12
CA PRO A 7 99.04 -4.05 23.43
C PRO A 7 97.85 -3.90 24.39
N SER A 8 97.30 -2.69 24.44
CA SER A 8 96.06 -2.37 25.14
C SER A 8 94.85 -2.86 24.34
N ALA A 9 94.13 -3.82 24.89
CA ALA A 9 92.82 -4.25 24.40
C ALA A 9 91.75 -3.22 24.81
N THR A 10 91.44 -2.27 23.92
CA THR A 10 90.27 -1.39 24.07
C THR A 10 89.11 -1.96 23.26
N GLY A 11 88.19 -2.64 23.93
CA GLY A 11 86.89 -3.00 23.37
C GLY A 11 86.07 -1.75 23.07
N ARG A 12 85.89 -1.42 21.79
CA ARG A 12 84.91 -0.43 21.35
C ARG A 12 83.51 -1.05 21.43
N PRO A 13 82.53 -0.43 22.11
CA PRO A 13 81.13 -0.85 21.99
C PRO A 13 80.65 -0.59 20.56
N LEU A 14 80.03 -1.61 19.94
CA LEU A 14 79.53 -1.57 18.57
C LEU A 14 78.45 -0.48 18.40
N PRO A 15 78.51 0.37 17.36
CA PRO A 15 77.57 1.48 17.11
C PRO A 15 76.17 1.04 16.63
N GLY A 16 75.81 -0.24 16.81
CA GLY A 16 74.59 -0.83 16.28
C GLY A 16 73.31 -0.45 17.04
N VAL A 17 73.42 -0.20 18.35
CA VAL A 17 72.25 -0.05 19.24
C VAL A 17 71.49 1.26 18.98
N ALA A 18 72.20 2.37 18.74
CA ALA A 18 71.58 3.67 18.46
C ALA A 18 70.91 3.74 17.07
N ARG A 19 71.39 2.96 16.09
CA ARG A 19 70.79 2.86 14.75
C ARG A 19 69.57 1.94 14.73
N LEU A 20 69.56 0.92 15.58
CA LEU A 20 68.42 0.01 15.79
C LEU A 20 67.25 0.71 16.50
N LEU A 21 67.51 1.58 17.47
CA LEU A 21 66.47 2.36 18.15
C LEU A 21 65.73 3.30 17.18
N ARG A 22 66.43 3.90 16.20
CA ARG A 22 65.84 4.81 15.19
C ARG A 22 64.98 4.09 14.14
N LEU A 23 65.33 2.85 13.77
CA LEU A 23 64.52 2.04 12.84
C LEU A 23 63.30 1.43 13.53
N PHE A 24 63.43 1.05 14.81
CA PHE A 24 62.30 0.68 15.66
C PHE A 24 61.37 1.87 15.87
N LEU A 25 61.92 3.08 16.10
CA LEU A 25 61.14 4.30 16.17
C LEU A 25 60.46 4.61 14.84
N ALA A 26 61.10 4.44 13.67
CA ALA A 26 60.47 4.71 12.38
C ALA A 26 59.30 3.75 12.04
N VAL A 27 59.41 2.48 12.41
CA VAL A 27 58.29 1.51 12.27
C VAL A 27 57.20 1.79 13.31
N LEU A 28 57.57 2.21 14.53
CA LEU A 28 56.61 2.68 15.53
C LEU A 28 56.00 4.04 15.16
N LEU A 29 56.70 4.91 14.42
CA LEU A 29 56.29 6.25 14.01
C LEU A 29 55.39 6.21 12.78
N VAL A 30 55.57 5.22 11.89
CA VAL A 30 54.55 4.85 10.89
C VAL A 30 53.30 4.26 11.58
N LEU A 31 53.44 3.73 12.80
CA LEU A 31 52.33 3.32 13.66
C LEU A 31 51.78 4.44 14.58
N THR A 32 52.45 5.59 14.74
CA THR A 32 52.04 6.65 15.70
C THR A 32 51.89 8.07 15.14
N VAL A 33 52.35 8.38 13.92
CA VAL A 33 52.13 9.71 13.28
C VAL A 33 50.81 9.77 12.50
N GLY A 34 50.07 8.66 12.43
CA GLY A 34 48.62 8.70 12.40
C GLY A 34 48.11 8.53 13.83
N GLY A 35 48.06 9.61 14.60
CA GLY A 35 47.53 9.61 15.97
C GLY A 35 46.06 9.21 16.00
N VAL A 36 45.80 7.91 16.07
CA VAL A 36 44.56 7.34 16.60
C VAL A 36 45.01 6.17 17.48
N PRO A 37 44.61 6.11 18.76
CA PRO A 37 44.95 4.98 19.61
C PRO A 37 44.49 3.66 18.97
N ALA A 38 45.03 2.54 19.43
CA ALA A 38 44.52 1.20 19.13
C ALA A 38 43.12 0.93 19.74
N THR A 39 42.22 1.91 19.65
CA THR A 39 40.80 1.66 19.47
C THR A 39 40.63 0.79 18.23
N ALA A 40 39.64 -0.11 18.26
CA ALA A 40 39.26 -0.98 17.16
C ALA A 40 39.47 -0.31 15.80
N ALA A 41 39.98 -1.06 14.82
CA ALA A 41 39.95 -0.63 13.41
C ALA A 41 38.62 0.08 13.18
N PRO A 42 38.60 1.31 12.63
CA PRO A 42 37.38 2.08 12.51
C PRO A 42 36.36 1.17 11.86
N THR A 43 35.38 0.73 12.65
CA THR A 43 34.14 0.19 12.10
C THR A 43 33.70 1.30 11.19
N LEU A 44 33.71 1.02 9.87
CA LEU A 44 33.04 1.87 8.91
C LEU A 44 31.71 2.23 9.57
N PRO A 45 31.39 3.53 9.75
CA PRO A 45 30.12 3.90 10.34
C PRO A 45 29.07 3.10 9.60
N ALA A 46 28.32 2.28 10.34
CA ALA A 46 27.18 1.59 9.77
C ALA A 46 26.41 2.69 9.06
N ALA A 47 26.40 2.64 7.73
CA ALA A 47 25.70 3.64 6.94
C ALA A 47 24.25 3.47 7.33
N SER A 48 23.80 4.31 8.26
CA SER A 48 22.41 4.46 8.60
C SER A 48 21.77 4.96 7.31
N ALA A 49 21.15 4.02 6.60
CA ALA A 49 20.36 4.22 5.40
C ALA A 49 19.52 5.49 5.59
N PRO A 50 19.73 6.56 4.80
CA PRO A 50 18.81 7.68 4.81
C PRO A 50 17.40 7.17 4.46
N ALA A 51 16.37 7.78 5.03
CA ALA A 51 14.98 7.34 4.98
C ALA A 51 14.29 7.36 3.59
N GLY A 52 15.06 7.34 2.49
CA GLY A 52 14.60 7.25 1.09
C GLY A 52 15.13 6.03 0.34
N ASP A 53 15.56 4.98 1.06
CA ASP A 53 16.36 3.85 0.55
C ASP A 53 15.57 2.75 -0.19
N SER A 54 14.26 2.90 -0.38
CA SER A 54 13.48 1.93 -1.14
C SER A 54 13.71 2.11 -2.64
N LEU A 55 14.09 1.02 -3.32
CA LEU A 55 14.10 0.98 -4.78
C LEU A 55 12.71 1.34 -5.34
N PRO A 56 12.66 2.07 -6.47
CA PRO A 56 11.40 2.33 -7.16
C PRO A 56 10.74 1.01 -7.58
N ALA A 57 9.42 1.02 -7.78
CA ALA A 57 8.73 -0.20 -8.19
C ALA A 57 9.09 -0.58 -9.63
N ARG A 58 8.76 -1.82 -9.96
CA ARG A 58 8.85 -2.32 -11.32
C ARG A 58 7.74 -1.67 -12.15
N LEU A 59 8.09 -1.19 -13.34
CA LEU A 59 7.10 -0.68 -14.30
C LEU A 59 6.56 -1.84 -15.14
N GLU A 60 5.25 -2.04 -15.14
CA GLU A 60 4.61 -3.06 -15.97
C GLU A 60 4.23 -2.46 -17.34
N PRO A 61 4.75 -2.99 -18.45
CA PRO A 61 4.43 -2.47 -19.78
C PRO A 61 2.98 -2.80 -20.15
N CYS A 62 2.14 -1.78 -20.36
CA CYS A 62 0.82 -1.96 -20.96
C CYS A 62 0.94 -2.32 -22.45
N SER A 63 0.03 -3.16 -22.94
CA SER A 63 -0.08 -3.49 -24.37
C SER A 63 -0.26 -2.24 -25.26
N CYS A 64 -0.87 -1.20 -24.70
CA CYS A 64 -1.12 0.10 -25.30
C CYS A 64 0.14 0.98 -25.54
N LEU A 65 1.30 0.64 -24.97
CA LEU A 65 2.50 1.48 -25.10
C LEU A 65 3.22 1.31 -26.46
N PRO A 66 3.84 2.37 -27.00
CA PRO A 66 4.71 2.29 -28.16
C PRO A 66 5.89 1.33 -27.95
N ALA A 67 6.34 0.67 -29.01
CA ALA A 67 7.42 -0.33 -28.95
C ALA A 67 8.72 0.23 -28.34
N ALA A 68 9.11 1.45 -28.71
CA ALA A 68 10.29 2.11 -28.17
C ALA A 68 10.22 2.29 -26.64
N LEU A 69 9.04 2.66 -26.11
CA LEU A 69 8.85 2.85 -24.67
C LEU A 69 8.83 1.51 -23.92
N LYS A 70 8.26 0.45 -24.51
CA LYS A 70 8.34 -0.92 -23.95
C LYS A 70 9.78 -1.40 -23.80
N THR A 71 10.63 -1.11 -24.79
CA THR A 71 12.07 -1.43 -24.72
C THR A 71 12.75 -0.68 -23.57
N GLN A 72 12.45 0.61 -23.39
CA GLN A 72 13.02 1.39 -22.29
C GLN A 72 12.56 0.88 -20.91
N VAL A 73 11.27 0.56 -20.76
CA VAL A 73 10.72 -0.05 -19.52
C VAL A 73 11.39 -1.40 -19.23
N THR A 74 11.63 -2.22 -20.26
CA THR A 74 12.33 -3.51 -20.10
C THR A 74 13.76 -3.31 -19.61
N ALA A 75 14.52 -2.42 -20.27
CA ALA A 75 15.90 -2.10 -19.87
C ALA A 75 15.97 -1.52 -18.46
N TYR A 76 15.02 -0.66 -18.08
CA TYR A 76 14.88 -0.14 -16.72
C TYR A 76 14.66 -1.26 -15.70
N ASN A 77 13.71 -2.17 -15.97
CA ASN A 77 13.40 -3.29 -15.08
C ASN A 77 14.58 -4.27 -14.92
N GLU A 78 15.38 -4.48 -15.98
CA GLU A 78 16.61 -5.27 -15.91
C GLU A 78 17.67 -4.60 -15.03
N ARG A 79 17.88 -3.29 -15.16
CA ARG A 79 18.79 -2.53 -14.28
C ARG A 79 18.32 -2.61 -12.83
N LEU A 80 17.03 -2.41 -12.58
CA LEU A 80 16.42 -2.49 -11.26
C LEU A 80 16.64 -3.87 -10.61
N ALA A 81 16.43 -4.95 -11.37
CA ALA A 81 16.64 -6.32 -10.89
C ALA A 81 18.12 -6.66 -10.60
N ALA A 82 19.07 -5.93 -11.19
CA ALA A 82 20.50 -6.12 -10.94
C ALA A 82 20.97 -5.49 -9.63
N VAL A 83 20.25 -4.50 -9.08
CA VAL A 83 20.68 -3.76 -7.88
C VAL A 83 20.82 -4.66 -6.65
N PRO A 84 19.83 -5.50 -6.26
CA PRO A 84 19.99 -6.39 -5.10
C PRO A 84 21.17 -7.37 -5.23
N ARG A 85 21.47 -7.81 -6.46
CA ARG A 85 22.64 -8.67 -6.72
C ARG A 85 23.93 -7.91 -6.45
N ARG A 86 24.06 -6.66 -6.90
CA ARG A 86 25.23 -5.80 -6.62
C ARG A 86 25.39 -5.54 -5.12
N GLU A 87 24.31 -5.27 -4.41
CA GLU A 87 24.31 -5.09 -2.94
C GLU A 87 24.85 -6.33 -2.21
N SER A 88 24.35 -7.51 -2.58
CA SER A 88 24.82 -8.77 -1.99
C SER A 88 26.32 -9.00 -2.24
N GLN A 89 26.80 -8.65 -3.43
CA GLN A 89 28.22 -8.75 -3.79
C GLN A 89 29.09 -7.77 -2.98
N LEU A 90 28.64 -6.54 -2.76
CA LEU A 90 29.35 -5.56 -1.93
C LEU A 90 29.41 -6.00 -0.47
N THR A 91 28.31 -6.54 0.06
CA THR A 91 28.24 -7.08 1.42
C THR A 91 29.20 -8.26 1.61
N ALA A 92 29.26 -9.18 0.63
CA ALA A 92 30.19 -10.29 0.65
C ALA A 92 31.66 -9.83 0.58
N ARG A 93 31.96 -8.80 -0.21
CA ARG A 93 33.29 -8.20 -0.31
C ARG A 93 33.72 -7.50 0.98
N GLU A 94 32.82 -6.74 1.60
CA GLU A 94 33.05 -6.14 2.91
C GLU A 94 33.44 -7.21 3.95
N SER A 95 32.62 -8.26 4.07
CA SER A 95 32.90 -9.38 4.98
C SER A 95 34.26 -10.05 4.70
N ALA A 96 34.67 -10.11 3.43
CA ALA A 96 35.98 -10.65 3.06
C ALA A 96 37.14 -9.72 3.48
N VAL A 97 36.96 -8.40 3.33
CA VAL A 97 37.92 -7.39 3.80
C VAL A 97 38.04 -7.43 5.32
N ASP A 98 36.93 -7.54 6.05
CA ASP A 98 36.93 -7.62 7.52
C ASP A 98 37.69 -8.84 8.04
N ARG A 99 37.45 -10.02 7.43
CA ARG A 99 38.22 -11.23 7.74
C ARG A 99 39.72 -11.05 7.49
N ARG A 100 40.10 -10.33 6.42
CA ARG A 100 41.50 -10.02 6.11
C ARG A 100 42.11 -9.05 7.11
N VAL A 101 41.37 -8.03 7.56
CA VAL A 101 41.78 -7.12 8.64
C VAL A 101 42.03 -7.88 9.93
N ALA A 102 41.11 -8.78 10.33
CA ALA A 102 41.28 -9.60 11.52
C ALA A 102 42.54 -10.50 11.44
N SER A 103 42.74 -11.17 10.31
CA SER A 103 43.93 -12.00 10.05
C SER A 103 45.22 -11.18 10.04
N TYR A 104 45.21 -10.00 9.42
CA TYR A 104 46.33 -9.05 9.45
C TYR A 104 46.69 -8.66 10.89
N ASN A 105 45.69 -8.29 11.71
CA ASN A 105 45.90 -7.89 13.10
C ASN A 105 46.49 -9.02 13.95
N GLN A 106 45.99 -10.26 13.76
CA GLN A 106 46.52 -11.43 14.47
C GLN A 106 47.97 -11.73 14.06
N ARG A 107 48.28 -11.73 12.76
CA ARG A 107 49.64 -11.97 12.25
C ARG A 107 50.62 -10.89 12.73
N SER A 108 50.22 -9.62 12.69
CA SER A 108 51.02 -8.50 13.19
C SER A 108 51.39 -8.67 14.66
N LYS A 109 50.40 -8.98 15.52
CA LYS A 109 50.64 -9.27 16.95
C LYS A 109 51.61 -10.44 17.15
N ALA A 110 51.45 -11.53 16.39
CA ALA A 110 52.31 -12.70 16.49
C ALA A 110 53.77 -12.40 16.08
N VAL A 111 53.98 -11.66 14.98
CA VAL A 111 55.33 -11.28 14.53
C VAL A 111 55.99 -10.32 15.51
N LEU A 112 55.25 -9.35 16.07
CA LEU A 112 55.77 -8.46 17.11
C LEU A 112 56.20 -9.21 18.38
N ALA A 113 55.45 -10.23 18.78
CA ALA A 113 55.82 -11.09 19.91
C ALA A 113 57.11 -11.89 19.63
N LYS A 114 57.25 -12.43 18.41
CA LYS A 114 58.47 -13.15 17.98
C LYS A 114 59.68 -12.21 17.92
N LEU A 115 59.53 -10.99 17.42
CA LEU A 115 60.59 -9.98 17.41
C LEU A 115 61.10 -9.69 18.82
N ARG A 116 60.21 -9.37 19.76
CA ARG A 116 60.58 -9.14 21.17
C ARG A 116 61.23 -10.36 21.81
N ALA A 117 60.79 -11.56 21.46
CA ALA A 117 61.42 -12.79 21.94
C ALA A 117 62.84 -12.96 21.38
N ASN A 118 63.05 -12.68 20.09
CA ASN A 118 64.36 -12.72 19.47
C ASN A 118 65.31 -11.66 20.03
N ASP A 119 64.83 -10.46 20.29
CA ASP A 119 65.62 -9.38 20.92
C ASP A 119 66.13 -9.82 22.31
N ARG A 120 65.27 -10.41 23.14
CA ARG A 120 65.70 -11.00 24.43
C ARG A 120 66.74 -12.11 24.28
N LYS A 121 66.64 -12.95 23.23
CA LYS A 121 67.66 -13.97 22.94
C LYS A 121 69.00 -13.34 22.55
N ILE A 122 68.97 -12.24 21.79
CA ILE A 122 70.15 -11.46 21.40
C ILE A 122 70.79 -10.82 22.63
N ASP A 123 70.01 -10.17 23.50
CA ASP A 123 70.52 -9.57 24.74
C ASP A 123 71.18 -10.61 25.65
N ALA A 124 70.52 -11.75 25.86
CA ALA A 124 71.08 -12.85 26.63
C ALA A 124 72.34 -13.45 25.99
N HIS A 125 72.42 -13.47 24.65
CA HIS A 125 73.62 -13.90 23.95
C HIS A 125 74.77 -12.89 24.13
N ASN A 126 74.49 -11.59 24.00
CA ASN A 126 75.46 -10.52 24.19
C ASN A 126 76.01 -10.50 25.63
N ALA A 127 75.16 -10.73 26.63
CA ALA A 127 75.60 -10.86 28.02
C ALA A 127 76.57 -12.04 28.23
N ARG A 128 76.34 -13.17 27.55
CA ARG A 128 77.26 -14.32 27.59
C ARG A 128 78.58 -14.02 26.90
N VAL A 129 78.56 -13.30 25.78
CA VAL A 129 79.79 -12.86 25.10
C VAL A 129 80.57 -11.91 26.01
N ALA A 130 79.90 -10.98 26.69
CA ALA A 130 80.51 -10.02 27.60
C ALA A 130 81.19 -10.65 28.82
N ALA A 131 80.80 -11.87 29.22
CA ALA A 131 81.46 -12.62 30.29
C ALA A 131 82.90 -13.06 29.96
N TYR A 132 83.34 -12.89 28.70
CA TYR A 132 84.69 -13.21 28.24
C TYR A 132 85.44 -11.96 27.73
N PRO A 133 85.85 -11.03 28.62
CA PRO A 133 86.46 -9.76 28.23
C PRO A 133 87.78 -9.91 27.47
N ASN A 134 88.51 -11.01 27.69
CA ASN A 134 89.78 -11.32 27.03
C ASN A 134 89.64 -12.39 25.93
N GLY A 135 88.41 -12.63 25.45
CA GLY A 135 88.10 -13.68 24.49
C GLY A 135 87.72 -15.00 25.15
N ALA A 136 86.76 -15.70 24.54
CA ALA A 136 86.35 -17.03 24.98
C ALA A 136 87.33 -18.08 24.44
N PRO A 137 87.55 -19.22 25.15
CA PRO A 137 88.29 -20.35 24.59
C PRO A 137 87.72 -20.79 23.24
N PRO A 138 88.53 -21.28 22.28
CA PRO A 138 88.12 -21.50 20.88
C PRO A 138 86.78 -22.24 20.73
N ALA A 139 86.63 -23.40 21.38
CA ALA A 139 85.40 -24.18 21.32
C ALA A 139 84.15 -23.45 21.87
N THR A 140 84.34 -22.51 22.80
CA THR A 140 83.26 -21.67 23.33
C THR A 140 82.95 -20.51 22.38
N ALA A 141 84.00 -19.89 21.81
CA ALA A 141 83.86 -18.85 20.81
C ALA A 141 83.09 -19.36 19.58
N ASP A 142 83.39 -20.57 19.09
CA ASP A 142 82.69 -21.18 17.96
C ASP A 142 81.19 -21.36 18.23
N ARG A 143 80.83 -21.85 19.42
CA ARG A 143 79.42 -21.99 19.83
C ARG A 143 78.71 -20.64 19.93
N LEU A 144 79.38 -19.62 20.46
CA LEU A 144 78.83 -18.27 20.54
C LEU A 144 78.60 -17.69 19.13
N ASN A 145 79.59 -17.80 18.23
CA ASN A 145 79.49 -17.34 16.85
C ASN A 145 78.38 -18.07 16.08
N ALA A 146 78.25 -19.39 16.24
CA ALA A 146 77.18 -20.17 15.62
C ALA A 146 75.79 -19.71 16.10
N ARG A 147 75.65 -19.43 17.41
CA ARG A 147 74.40 -18.90 17.97
C ARG A 147 74.10 -17.48 17.46
N ALA A 148 75.11 -16.62 17.35
CA ALA A 148 74.94 -15.29 16.76
C ALA A 148 74.42 -15.37 15.31
N ALA A 149 75.00 -16.27 14.51
CA ALA A 149 74.56 -16.50 13.13
C ALA A 149 73.09 -16.94 13.06
N ALA A 150 72.66 -17.86 13.94
CA ALA A 150 71.28 -18.31 14.03
C ALA A 150 70.30 -17.19 14.41
N LEU A 151 70.63 -16.38 15.42
CA LEU A 151 69.80 -15.24 15.86
C LEU A 151 69.67 -14.17 14.78
N ASN A 152 70.76 -13.89 14.05
CA ASN A 152 70.75 -12.97 12.92
C ASN A 152 69.91 -13.51 11.76
N ALA A 153 69.92 -14.82 11.52
CA ALA A 153 69.07 -15.45 10.51
C ALA A 153 67.57 -15.36 10.90
N GLU A 154 67.24 -15.65 12.17
CA GLU A 154 65.88 -15.47 12.71
C GLU A 154 65.41 -14.02 12.56
N GLN A 155 66.28 -13.05 12.86
CA GLN A 155 65.95 -11.63 12.71
C GLN A 155 65.68 -11.24 11.25
N ARG A 156 66.48 -11.73 10.29
CA ARG A 156 66.25 -11.48 8.85
C ARG A 156 64.91 -12.05 8.38
N ARG A 157 64.57 -13.26 8.83
CA ARG A 157 63.27 -13.87 8.54
C ARG A 157 62.12 -13.03 9.09
N LEU A 158 62.19 -12.61 10.36
CA LEU A 158 61.13 -11.79 10.96
C LEU A 158 60.98 -10.42 10.27
N LYS A 159 62.07 -9.81 9.81
CA LYS A 159 62.01 -8.58 8.99
C LYS A 159 61.27 -8.81 7.68
N SER A 160 61.53 -9.94 7.00
CA SER A 160 60.77 -10.32 5.80
C SER A 160 59.28 -10.54 6.09
N GLU A 161 58.94 -11.17 7.23
CA GLU A 161 57.54 -11.34 7.67
C GLU A 161 56.87 -9.96 7.92
N VAL A 162 57.57 -9.00 8.51
CA VAL A 162 57.07 -7.61 8.69
C VAL A 162 56.79 -6.94 7.34
N SER A 163 57.71 -7.02 6.38
CA SER A 163 57.51 -6.44 5.05
C SER A 163 56.33 -7.06 4.32
N ALA A 164 56.12 -8.37 4.46
CA ALA A 164 54.96 -9.05 3.89
C ALA A 164 53.64 -8.57 4.53
N ILE A 165 53.63 -8.39 5.86
CA ILE A 165 52.47 -7.84 6.57
C ILE A 165 52.18 -6.41 6.12
N ALA A 166 53.20 -5.56 5.97
CA ALA A 166 53.03 -4.19 5.48
C ALA A 166 52.35 -4.16 4.09
N ALA A 167 52.84 -5.00 3.16
CA ALA A 167 52.24 -5.13 1.83
C ALA A 167 50.78 -5.63 1.88
N ASP A 168 50.44 -6.54 2.81
CA ASP A 168 49.05 -6.95 3.02
C ASP A 168 48.17 -5.81 3.56
N GLY A 169 48.73 -4.94 4.41
CA GLY A 169 48.06 -3.73 4.88
C GLY A 169 47.72 -2.76 3.74
N ASP A 170 48.67 -2.52 2.83
CA ASP A 170 48.45 -1.67 1.65
C ASP A 170 47.36 -2.23 0.73
N ARG A 171 47.33 -3.57 0.55
CA ARG A 171 46.27 -4.24 -0.20
C ARG A 171 44.90 -4.06 0.46
N ILE A 172 44.81 -4.26 1.78
CA ILE A 172 43.56 -4.03 2.53
C ILE A 172 43.05 -2.60 2.34
N LYS A 173 43.93 -1.61 2.46
CA LYS A 173 43.58 -0.19 2.24
C LYS A 173 43.07 0.05 0.80
N THR A 174 43.69 -0.58 -0.18
CA THR A 174 43.27 -0.50 -1.59
C THR A 174 41.88 -1.12 -1.78
N ASP A 175 41.63 -2.29 -1.18
CA ASP A 175 40.35 -2.98 -1.25
C ASP A 175 39.23 -2.18 -0.56
N GLN A 176 39.51 -1.57 0.59
CA GLN A 176 38.58 -0.67 1.28
C GLN A 176 38.20 0.54 0.42
N ALA A 177 39.20 1.19 -0.21
CA ALA A 177 38.95 2.32 -1.10
C ALA A 177 38.14 1.91 -2.34
N GLN A 178 38.36 0.71 -2.87
CA GLN A 178 37.56 0.18 -3.97
C GLN A 178 36.12 -0.10 -3.53
N LEU A 179 35.91 -0.72 -2.36
CA LEU A 179 34.58 -1.00 -1.82
C LEU A 179 33.77 0.30 -1.65
N GLN A 180 34.39 1.35 -1.12
CA GLN A 180 33.75 2.65 -0.97
C GLN A 180 33.32 3.24 -2.32
N ARG A 181 34.22 3.26 -3.32
CA ARG A 181 33.86 3.74 -4.68
C ARG A 181 32.72 2.94 -5.30
N GLN A 182 32.64 1.64 -5.03
CA GLN A 182 31.56 0.80 -5.54
C GLN A 182 30.22 1.07 -4.84
N ARG A 183 30.23 1.41 -3.55
CA ARG A 183 29.02 1.86 -2.83
C ARG A 183 28.51 3.19 -3.38
N GLU A 184 29.39 4.17 -3.52
CA GLU A 184 29.06 5.47 -4.11
C GLU A 184 28.55 5.35 -5.56
N ALA A 185 29.05 4.37 -6.32
CA ALA A 185 28.52 4.07 -7.65
C ALA A 185 27.11 3.45 -7.58
N LEU A 186 26.88 2.52 -6.64
CA LEU A 186 25.57 1.91 -6.45
C LEU A 186 24.52 2.93 -5.99
N ASP A 187 24.88 3.86 -5.11
CA ASP A 187 23.98 4.91 -4.64
C ASP A 187 23.61 5.88 -5.76
N ARG A 188 24.57 6.22 -6.64
CA ARG A 188 24.29 6.97 -7.87
C ARG A 188 23.38 6.20 -8.82
N ASP A 189 23.63 4.91 -9.05
CA ASP A 189 22.75 4.06 -9.87
C ASP A 189 21.31 4.03 -9.32
N ARG A 190 21.14 3.95 -8.00
CA ARG A 190 19.82 3.99 -7.34
C ARG A 190 19.13 5.35 -7.52
N ALA A 191 19.87 6.45 -7.47
CA ALA A 191 19.33 7.79 -7.75
C ALA A 191 18.89 7.91 -9.22
N GLU A 192 19.75 7.51 -10.16
CA GLU A 192 19.43 7.49 -11.59
C GLU A 192 18.20 6.64 -11.90
N LEU A 193 18.06 5.48 -11.25
CA LEU A 193 16.87 4.63 -11.43
C LEU A 193 15.59 5.32 -10.95
N ARG A 194 15.63 6.09 -9.86
CA ARG A 194 14.45 6.84 -9.39
C ARG A 194 14.06 7.95 -10.38
N ASP A 195 15.04 8.66 -10.92
CA ASP A 195 14.78 9.70 -11.93
C ASP A 195 14.27 9.07 -13.23
N GLN A 196 14.90 7.99 -13.70
CA GLN A 196 14.44 7.24 -14.87
C GLN A 196 13.03 6.67 -14.67
N HIS A 197 12.69 6.21 -13.46
CA HIS A 197 11.35 5.75 -13.13
C HIS A 197 10.31 6.87 -13.31
N ARG A 198 10.60 8.08 -12.78
CA ARG A 198 9.74 9.26 -12.93
C ARG A 198 9.52 9.60 -14.40
N ASP A 199 10.60 9.68 -15.18
CA ASP A 199 10.54 10.03 -16.59
C ASP A 199 9.76 9.00 -17.42
N LEU A 200 10.00 7.70 -17.19
CA LEU A 200 9.29 6.63 -17.88
C LEU A 200 7.81 6.60 -17.50
N PHE A 201 7.48 6.78 -16.23
CA PHE A 201 6.08 6.82 -15.80
C PHE A 201 5.33 7.99 -16.45
N GLN A 202 5.94 9.19 -16.51
CA GLN A 202 5.36 10.34 -17.20
C GLN A 202 5.15 10.07 -18.70
N GLN A 203 6.13 9.46 -19.38
CA GLN A 203 6.00 9.06 -20.79
C GLN A 203 4.88 8.04 -21.00
N MET A 204 4.73 7.08 -20.08
CA MET A 204 3.65 6.07 -20.12
C MET A 204 2.27 6.72 -19.98
N VAL A 205 2.11 7.65 -19.04
CA VAL A 205 0.85 8.40 -18.87
C VAL A 205 0.54 9.21 -20.14
N ALA A 206 1.52 9.95 -20.68
CA ALA A 206 1.34 10.74 -21.90
C ALA A 206 0.93 9.87 -23.10
N ALA A 207 1.59 8.73 -23.29
CA ALA A 207 1.23 7.78 -24.35
C ALA A 207 -0.19 7.22 -24.18
N THR A 208 -0.60 6.95 -22.93
CA THR A 208 -1.94 6.46 -22.62
C THR A 208 -3.01 7.51 -22.93
N VAL A 209 -2.77 8.78 -22.57
CA VAL A 209 -3.67 9.89 -22.90
C VAL A 209 -3.81 10.08 -24.41
N GLN A 210 -2.70 10.03 -25.16
CA GLN A 210 -2.74 10.14 -26.62
C GLN A 210 -3.52 9.00 -27.27
N ALA A 211 -3.36 7.77 -26.79
CA ALA A 211 -4.13 6.62 -27.27
C ALA A 211 -5.63 6.79 -26.99
N ALA A 212 -6.00 7.27 -25.79
CA ALA A 212 -7.39 7.52 -25.43
C ALA A 212 -8.03 8.64 -26.27
N LEU A 213 -7.29 9.72 -26.55
CA LEU A 213 -7.73 10.79 -27.44
C LEU A 213 -7.96 10.29 -28.87
N ALA A 214 -7.06 9.46 -29.40
CA ALA A 214 -7.20 8.88 -30.72
C ALA A 214 -8.44 7.96 -30.82
N GLN A 215 -8.71 7.16 -29.77
CA GLN A 215 -9.91 6.33 -29.70
C GLN A 215 -11.19 7.16 -29.64
N ALA A 216 -11.21 8.24 -28.84
CA ALA A 216 -12.35 9.14 -28.77
C ALA A 216 -12.64 9.82 -30.12
N ALA A 217 -11.59 10.24 -30.85
CA ALA A 217 -11.74 10.82 -32.19
C ALA A 217 -12.33 9.82 -33.21
N LEU A 218 -11.88 8.56 -33.18
CA LEU A 218 -12.43 7.50 -34.03
C LEU A 218 -13.90 7.21 -33.71
N ALA A 219 -14.28 7.18 -32.43
CA ALA A 219 -15.66 6.99 -32.01
C ALA A 219 -16.59 8.11 -32.52
N GLN A 220 -16.11 9.36 -32.52
CA GLN A 220 -16.87 10.49 -33.06
C GLN A 220 -17.00 10.42 -34.58
N ALA A 221 -15.92 10.05 -35.29
CA ALA A 221 -15.94 9.90 -36.74
C ALA A 221 -16.90 8.77 -37.19
N GLY A 222 -17.00 7.68 -36.43
CA GLY A 222 -17.91 6.56 -36.72
C GLY A 222 -19.40 6.87 -36.54
N THR A 223 -19.75 7.98 -35.88
CA THR A 223 -21.16 8.44 -35.75
C THR A 223 -21.60 9.38 -36.87
N ALA A 224 -20.67 9.82 -37.73
CA ALA A 224 -21.00 10.61 -38.91
C ALA A 224 -21.39 9.69 -40.09
N ALA A 225 -22.69 9.68 -40.40
CA ALA A 225 -23.32 9.13 -41.61
C ALA A 225 -23.35 7.59 -41.76
N VAL A 226 -24.37 6.97 -41.16
CA VAL A 226 -25.10 5.90 -41.85
C VAL A 226 -26.36 6.53 -42.45
N PRO A 227 -26.49 6.66 -43.77
CA PRO A 227 -27.76 7.01 -44.39
C PRO A 227 -28.77 5.93 -44.01
N GLN A 228 -29.82 6.29 -43.28
CA GLN A 228 -30.96 5.40 -43.06
C GLN A 228 -31.53 5.00 -44.43
N PRO A 229 -31.50 3.72 -44.84
CA PRO A 229 -32.24 3.29 -46.01
C PRO A 229 -33.75 3.45 -45.70
N PRO A 230 -34.54 4.02 -46.63
CA PRO A 230 -35.97 4.11 -46.44
C PRO A 230 -36.61 2.73 -46.70
N GLY A 231 -37.33 2.23 -45.69
CA GLY A 231 -38.37 1.21 -45.87
C GLY A 231 -37.91 -0.24 -45.77
N GLY A 232 -38.61 -1.00 -44.91
CA GLY A 232 -38.55 -2.45 -44.87
C GLY A 232 -39.01 -3.01 -43.53
N ASP A 233 -40.31 -3.29 -43.42
CA ASP A 233 -40.89 -4.11 -42.36
C ASP A 233 -40.30 -5.53 -42.44
N ALA A 234 -39.21 -5.78 -41.71
CA ALA A 234 -38.65 -7.11 -41.52
C ALA A 234 -38.63 -7.45 -40.04
N ALA A 235 -39.25 -8.59 -39.72
CA ALA A 235 -39.44 -9.13 -38.39
C ALA A 235 -38.13 -9.17 -37.59
N ARG A 236 -38.18 -8.58 -36.38
CA ARG A 236 -37.11 -8.61 -35.37
C ARG A 236 -36.88 -10.06 -34.92
N PRO A 237 -35.68 -10.64 -35.09
CA PRO A 237 -35.33 -11.90 -34.44
C PRO A 237 -35.22 -11.67 -32.92
N PRO A 238 -35.60 -12.65 -32.08
CA PRO A 238 -35.48 -12.52 -30.64
C PRO A 238 -34.01 -12.41 -30.24
N SER A 239 -33.69 -11.34 -29.51
CA SER A 239 -32.37 -11.15 -28.90
C SER A 239 -32.09 -12.27 -27.88
N PRO A 240 -30.99 -13.03 -28.01
CA PRO A 240 -30.61 -14.01 -27.00
C PRO A 240 -29.88 -13.31 -25.85
N GLY A 241 -30.42 -13.42 -24.65
CA GLY A 241 -29.69 -13.16 -23.40
C GLY A 241 -30.03 -11.87 -22.66
N GLU A 242 -31.32 -11.56 -22.47
CA GLU A 242 -31.68 -10.84 -21.25
C GLU A 242 -31.51 -11.83 -20.09
N ALA A 243 -30.44 -11.62 -19.31
CA ALA A 243 -30.25 -12.29 -18.04
C ALA A 243 -31.54 -12.13 -17.23
N ARG A 244 -32.12 -13.26 -16.83
CA ARG A 244 -33.25 -13.30 -15.91
C ARG A 244 -32.84 -12.51 -14.67
N ASP A 245 -33.51 -11.37 -14.46
CA ASP A 245 -33.46 -10.55 -13.24
C ASP A 245 -33.92 -11.46 -12.09
N ASP A 246 -32.95 -12.05 -11.41
CA ASP A 246 -33.08 -13.09 -10.41
C ASP A 246 -33.45 -12.47 -9.06
N GLY A 247 -34.60 -11.80 -8.99
CA GLY A 247 -35.45 -11.68 -7.78
C GLY A 247 -34.78 -11.28 -6.46
N GLY A 248 -33.59 -10.69 -6.49
CA GLY A 248 -32.78 -10.35 -5.33
C GLY A 248 -32.82 -8.85 -5.07
N ASP A 249 -33.58 -8.44 -4.05
CA ASP A 249 -33.54 -7.16 -3.33
C ASP A 249 -32.78 -5.98 -3.99
N ARG A 250 -33.47 -5.22 -4.86
CA ARG A 250 -33.00 -3.88 -5.29
C ARG A 250 -32.81 -2.91 -4.10
N ALA A 251 -33.49 -3.14 -2.97
CA ALA A 251 -33.30 -2.36 -1.74
C ALA A 251 -32.00 -2.68 -0.97
N ALA A 252 -31.26 -3.73 -1.37
CA ALA A 252 -29.93 -4.04 -0.84
C ALA A 252 -28.79 -3.57 -1.76
N ARG A 253 -29.09 -3.12 -2.98
CA ARG A 253 -28.10 -2.59 -3.93
C ARG A 253 -28.50 -1.16 -4.33
N LEU A 254 -28.18 -0.20 -3.46
CA LEU A 254 -28.18 1.21 -3.87
C LEU A 254 -27.22 1.34 -5.05
N THR A 255 -27.72 1.90 -6.14
CA THR A 255 -26.99 1.92 -7.40
C THR A 255 -25.98 3.05 -7.41
N GLU A 256 -24.96 2.94 -8.25
CA GLU A 256 -23.99 4.01 -8.52
C GLU A 256 -24.70 5.32 -8.90
N ALA A 257 -25.76 5.23 -9.72
CA ALA A 257 -26.58 6.37 -10.12
C ALA A 257 -27.23 7.07 -8.91
N ASP A 258 -27.79 6.32 -7.96
CA ASP A 258 -28.41 6.88 -6.75
C ASP A 258 -27.40 7.63 -5.87
N ALA A 259 -26.16 7.14 -5.81
CA ALA A 259 -25.08 7.77 -5.05
C ALA A 259 -24.65 9.10 -5.70
N LEU A 260 -24.53 9.13 -7.03
CA LEU A 260 -24.21 10.34 -7.79
C LEU A 260 -25.35 11.38 -7.67
N ASP A 261 -26.60 10.95 -7.80
CA ASP A 261 -27.80 11.76 -7.56
C ASP A 261 -27.83 12.34 -6.14
N GLY A 262 -27.46 11.51 -5.16
CA GLY A 262 -27.31 11.92 -3.76
C GLY A 262 -26.21 12.95 -3.55
N TYR A 263 -25.10 12.84 -4.29
CA TYR A 263 -24.02 13.81 -4.26
C TYR A 263 -24.44 15.14 -4.90
N GLU A 264 -25.06 15.11 -6.08
CA GLU A 264 -25.61 16.27 -6.80
C GLU A 264 -26.55 17.09 -5.90
N ARG A 265 -27.56 16.45 -5.29
CA ARG A 265 -28.51 17.13 -4.40
C ARG A 265 -27.85 17.74 -3.17
N ARG A 266 -26.94 17.01 -2.51
CA ARG A 266 -26.27 17.48 -1.29
C ARG A 266 -25.37 18.67 -1.54
N ASN A 267 -24.62 18.65 -2.65
CA ASN A 267 -23.62 19.66 -2.94
C ASN A 267 -24.16 20.78 -3.84
N ARG A 268 -25.37 20.64 -4.39
CA ARG A 268 -26.00 21.59 -5.33
C ARG A 268 -25.11 21.86 -6.54
N VAL A 269 -24.55 20.79 -7.11
CA VAL A 269 -23.66 20.82 -8.28
C VAL A 269 -24.18 19.87 -9.35
N GLU A 270 -24.05 20.28 -10.61
CA GLU A 270 -24.35 19.42 -11.75
C GLU A 270 -23.35 18.26 -11.81
N VAL A 271 -23.85 17.02 -11.90
CA VAL A 271 -23.04 15.81 -12.00
C VAL A 271 -23.25 15.15 -13.35
N ASP A 272 -22.19 15.04 -14.14
CA ASP A 272 -22.13 14.13 -15.28
C ASP A 272 -21.98 12.71 -14.74
N LYS A 273 -23.03 11.91 -14.90
CA LYS A 273 -23.12 10.54 -14.36
C LYS A 273 -22.50 9.49 -15.28
N ARG A 274 -21.87 9.90 -16.37
CA ARG A 274 -21.14 8.99 -17.26
C ARG A 274 -19.82 8.60 -16.60
N PRO A 275 -19.44 7.32 -16.58
CA PRO A 275 -18.13 6.91 -16.12
C PRO A 275 -17.03 7.60 -16.92
N VAL A 276 -15.96 8.02 -16.26
CA VAL A 276 -14.82 8.67 -16.90
C VAL A 276 -13.50 8.07 -16.44
N THR A 277 -12.56 7.96 -17.36
CA THR A 277 -11.17 7.61 -17.06
C THR A 277 -10.34 8.89 -16.93
N ALA A 278 -9.65 9.05 -15.80
CA ALA A 278 -8.74 10.15 -15.55
C ALA A 278 -7.28 9.69 -15.61
N TYR A 279 -6.41 10.63 -15.97
CA TYR A 279 -4.97 10.48 -16.12
C TYR A 279 -4.26 11.62 -15.38
N LEU A 280 -3.22 11.31 -14.60
CA LEU A 280 -2.46 12.34 -13.89
C LEU A 280 -1.74 13.29 -14.87
N SER A 281 -1.62 14.56 -14.52
CA SER A 281 -0.68 15.47 -15.19
C SER A 281 0.78 15.14 -14.80
N PRO A 282 1.79 15.59 -15.55
CA PRO A 282 3.20 15.38 -15.20
C PRO A 282 3.57 15.84 -13.77
N ASP A 283 3.01 16.98 -13.33
CA ASP A 283 3.26 17.50 -11.99
C ASP A 283 2.56 16.67 -10.90
N ALA A 284 1.36 16.15 -11.19
CA ALA A 284 0.65 15.24 -10.30
C ALA A 284 1.38 13.89 -10.18
N VAL A 285 1.93 13.36 -11.29
CA VAL A 285 2.78 12.16 -11.28
C VAL A 285 4.00 12.38 -10.40
N SER A 286 4.73 13.49 -10.60
CA SER A 286 5.93 13.80 -9.81
C SER A 286 5.62 13.83 -8.32
N ARG A 287 4.52 14.50 -7.93
CA ARG A 287 4.05 14.51 -6.54
C ARG A 287 3.76 13.10 -6.01
N ALA A 288 3.03 12.29 -6.79
CA ALA A 288 2.63 10.96 -6.36
C ALA A 288 3.86 10.08 -6.04
N LEU A 289 4.87 10.15 -6.90
CA LEU A 289 6.12 9.39 -6.74
C LEU A 289 7.00 9.93 -5.61
N ASP A 290 7.06 11.26 -5.43
CA ASP A 290 7.90 11.88 -4.40
C ASP A 290 7.36 11.68 -2.97
N ARG A 291 6.05 11.45 -2.79
CA ARG A 291 5.47 11.15 -1.46
C ARG A 291 5.92 9.79 -0.90
N GLY A 292 6.43 8.90 -1.77
CA GLY A 292 6.69 7.51 -1.42
C GLY A 292 5.41 6.69 -1.23
N GLY A 293 5.55 5.36 -1.18
CA GLY A 293 4.43 4.42 -1.08
C GLY A 293 4.18 3.66 -2.38
N ALA A 294 2.93 3.28 -2.64
CA ALA A 294 2.56 2.62 -3.88
C ALA A 294 2.53 3.62 -5.03
N ASP A 295 3.12 3.25 -6.15
CA ASP A 295 3.01 4.03 -7.38
C ASP A 295 1.54 4.21 -7.77
N PRO A 296 1.15 5.38 -8.28
CA PRO A 296 -0.20 5.58 -8.76
C PRO A 296 -0.47 4.67 -9.95
N VAL A 297 -1.74 4.36 -10.19
CA VAL A 297 -2.15 3.74 -11.46
C VAL A 297 -1.96 4.74 -12.61
N LEU A 298 -1.70 4.25 -13.83
CA LEU A 298 -1.54 5.11 -15.02
C LEU A 298 -2.83 5.88 -15.37
N ALA A 299 -3.96 5.23 -15.09
CA ALA A 299 -5.30 5.73 -15.36
C ALA A 299 -6.24 5.22 -14.26
N ARG A 300 -7.26 6.02 -13.95
CA ARG A 300 -8.26 5.64 -12.95
C ARG A 300 -9.66 5.97 -13.43
N ASP A 301 -10.56 5.00 -13.28
CA ASP A 301 -11.97 5.17 -13.56
C ASP A 301 -12.73 5.76 -12.37
N TYR A 302 -13.67 6.63 -12.71
CA TYR A 302 -14.57 7.31 -11.79
C TYR A 302 -16.01 7.14 -12.29
N ALA A 303 -16.94 7.11 -11.34
CA ALA A 303 -18.37 6.95 -11.59
C ALA A 303 -19.00 8.18 -12.27
N GLY A 304 -18.44 9.36 -12.03
CA GLY A 304 -18.91 10.58 -12.67
C GLY A 304 -18.04 11.80 -12.37
N LEU A 305 -18.47 12.96 -12.87
CA LEU A 305 -17.79 14.24 -12.69
C LEU A 305 -18.76 15.30 -12.17
N ALA A 306 -18.43 15.92 -11.03
CA ALA A 306 -19.13 17.10 -10.55
C ALA A 306 -18.49 18.37 -11.15
N ARG A 307 -19.28 19.17 -11.86
CA ARG A 307 -18.81 20.42 -12.47
C ARG A 307 -18.67 21.52 -11.40
N ARG A 308 -17.54 22.24 -11.41
CA ARG A 308 -17.30 23.38 -10.53
C ARG A 308 -17.61 24.70 -11.24
N PRO A 309 -17.89 25.79 -10.48
CA PRO A 309 -18.14 27.11 -11.06
C PRO A 309 -16.99 27.68 -11.90
N ASP A 310 -15.75 27.28 -11.61
CA ASP A 310 -14.54 27.68 -12.35
C ASP A 310 -14.34 26.91 -13.67
N GLY A 311 -15.28 26.04 -14.04
CA GLY A 311 -15.22 25.21 -15.24
C GLY A 311 -14.34 23.96 -15.11
N THR A 312 -13.72 23.72 -13.95
CA THR A 312 -13.01 22.47 -13.65
C THR A 312 -13.96 21.42 -13.08
N TYR A 313 -13.47 20.20 -12.89
CA TYR A 313 -14.27 19.08 -12.41
C TYR A 313 -13.70 18.48 -11.13
N ARG A 314 -14.59 17.89 -10.33
CA ARG A 314 -14.23 16.98 -9.25
C ARG A 314 -14.67 15.58 -9.66
N ALA A 315 -13.74 14.63 -9.69
CA ALA A 315 -14.06 13.25 -10.04
C ALA A 315 -14.71 12.55 -8.85
N LEU A 316 -15.78 11.80 -9.14
CA LEU A 316 -16.58 11.10 -8.15
C LEU A 316 -16.32 9.62 -8.27
N TRP A 317 -15.78 9.00 -7.22
CA TRP A 317 -15.68 7.55 -7.17
C TRP A 317 -16.78 6.99 -6.29
N PHE A 318 -17.28 5.81 -6.65
CA PHE A 318 -18.30 5.08 -5.93
C PHE A 318 -17.69 3.82 -5.34
N GLN A 319 -18.02 3.52 -4.09
CA GLN A 319 -17.63 2.27 -3.43
C GLN A 319 -18.86 1.37 -3.29
N PRO A 320 -19.01 0.32 -4.10
CA PRO A 320 -19.96 -0.73 -3.79
C PRO A 320 -19.57 -1.38 -2.45
N SER A 321 -20.54 -1.79 -1.67
CA SER A 321 -20.31 -2.48 -0.40
C SER A 321 -19.36 -3.68 -0.59
N GLY A 322 -18.16 -3.63 0.02
CA GLY A 322 -17.21 -4.75 0.05
C GLY A 322 -15.93 -4.60 -0.79
N THR A 323 -15.76 -3.54 -1.59
CA THR A 323 -14.50 -3.31 -2.34
C THR A 323 -13.75 -2.09 -1.81
N ASP A 324 -12.62 -2.32 -1.12
CA ASP A 324 -11.79 -1.22 -0.64
C ASP A 324 -10.92 -0.62 -1.74
N ARG A 325 -10.72 0.70 -1.67
CA ARG A 325 -9.78 1.44 -2.52
C ARG A 325 -8.37 0.86 -2.35
N THR A 326 -7.68 0.55 -3.44
CA THR A 326 -6.29 0.06 -3.39
C THR A 326 -5.30 1.18 -2.99
N ALA A 327 -4.08 0.83 -2.60
CA ALA A 327 -3.05 1.82 -2.29
C ALA A 327 -2.66 2.68 -3.51
N ALA A 328 -2.58 2.08 -4.70
CA ALA A 328 -2.29 2.80 -5.95
C ALA A 328 -3.44 3.76 -6.34
N HIS A 329 -4.70 3.37 -6.07
CA HIS A 329 -5.85 4.27 -6.22
C HIS A 329 -5.76 5.45 -5.25
N ARG A 330 -5.43 5.22 -3.97
CA ARG A 330 -5.18 6.31 -3.01
C ARG A 330 -4.09 7.26 -3.48
N SER A 331 -2.95 6.71 -3.91
CA SER A 331 -1.81 7.48 -4.43
C SER A 331 -2.24 8.38 -5.60
N PHE A 332 -3.05 7.86 -6.53
CA PHE A 332 -3.65 8.64 -7.61
C PHE A 332 -4.53 9.77 -7.07
N ASP A 333 -5.50 9.48 -6.20
CA ASP A 333 -6.45 10.50 -5.69
C ASP A 333 -5.75 11.63 -4.96
N ASP A 334 -4.83 11.25 -4.06
CA ASP A 334 -4.15 12.20 -3.22
C ASP A 334 -3.25 13.11 -4.07
N ALA A 335 -2.75 12.63 -5.21
CA ALA A 335 -1.92 13.41 -6.12
C ALA A 335 -2.70 14.53 -6.85
N VAL A 336 -4.02 14.40 -6.98
CA VAL A 336 -4.87 15.34 -7.70
C VAL A 336 -5.31 16.49 -6.81
N ASP A 337 -4.93 17.72 -7.16
CA ASP A 337 -5.40 18.95 -6.52
C ASP A 337 -5.60 20.09 -7.52
N GLY A 338 -5.83 21.31 -7.04
CA GLY A 338 -6.04 22.50 -7.89
C GLY A 338 -4.83 22.88 -8.73
N ASP A 339 -3.63 22.74 -8.16
CA ASP A 339 -2.36 23.12 -8.80
C ASP A 339 -1.82 21.99 -9.69
N ARG A 340 -2.16 20.74 -9.37
CA ARG A 340 -1.74 19.51 -10.03
C ARG A 340 -2.98 18.70 -10.44
N PRO A 341 -3.68 19.15 -11.50
CA PRO A 341 -4.90 18.48 -11.92
C PRO A 341 -4.61 17.11 -12.52
N ALA A 342 -5.59 16.22 -12.50
CA ALA A 342 -5.70 15.15 -13.48
C ALA A 342 -6.44 15.67 -14.72
N THR A 343 -6.41 14.89 -15.80
CA THR A 343 -7.17 15.17 -17.01
C THR A 343 -8.04 13.97 -17.35
N ALA A 344 -9.24 14.22 -17.86
CA ALA A 344 -10.13 13.19 -18.40
C ALA A 344 -10.60 13.62 -19.79
N ILE A 345 -11.14 12.69 -20.56
CA ILE A 345 -11.71 12.97 -21.89
C ILE A 345 -13.23 12.81 -21.78
N VAL A 346 -13.95 13.91 -22.03
CA VAL A 346 -15.42 13.96 -21.99
C VAL A 346 -15.87 14.55 -23.31
N ASP A 347 -16.72 13.83 -24.04
CA ASP A 347 -17.20 14.24 -25.37
C ASP A 347 -16.05 14.59 -26.35
N GLY A 348 -14.96 13.82 -26.27
CA GLY A 348 -13.75 14.02 -27.08
C GLY A 348 -12.94 15.28 -26.74
N ARG A 349 -13.29 15.97 -25.64
CA ARG A 349 -12.54 17.12 -25.13
C ARG A 349 -11.84 16.77 -23.84
N GLN A 350 -10.61 17.25 -23.70
CA GLN A 350 -9.87 17.12 -22.46
C GLN A 350 -10.41 18.09 -21.40
N VAL A 351 -10.75 17.58 -20.23
CA VAL A 351 -11.22 18.36 -19.07
C VAL A 351 -10.24 18.23 -17.91
N ARG A 352 -10.16 19.27 -17.06
CA ARG A 352 -9.29 19.29 -15.87
C ARG A 352 -10.05 18.82 -14.64
N ILE A 353 -9.52 17.81 -13.96
CA ILE A 353 -9.98 17.32 -12.67
C ILE A 353 -9.08 17.89 -11.59
N THR A 354 -9.64 18.71 -10.70
CA THR A 354 -8.92 19.45 -9.65
C THR A 354 -9.21 18.91 -8.25
N GLY A 355 -9.70 17.68 -8.17
CA GLY A 355 -9.88 16.95 -6.93
C GLY A 355 -10.77 15.73 -7.11
N VAL A 356 -10.77 14.89 -6.08
CA VAL A 356 -11.56 13.67 -6.03
C VAL A 356 -12.50 13.72 -4.82
N ALA A 357 -13.69 13.16 -4.93
CA ALA A 357 -14.59 12.92 -3.80
C ALA A 357 -15.28 11.57 -3.92
N GLN A 358 -15.67 11.03 -2.78
CA GLN A 358 -16.52 9.85 -2.73
C GLN A 358 -17.97 10.29 -2.98
N ALA A 359 -18.61 9.68 -3.98
CA ALA A 359 -20.05 9.68 -4.09
C ALA A 359 -20.57 8.66 -3.08
N ASP A 360 -20.72 9.11 -1.83
CA ASP A 360 -21.38 8.27 -0.84
C ASP A 360 -22.81 8.08 -1.29
N VAL A 361 -23.26 6.83 -1.28
CA VAL A 361 -24.67 6.56 -1.11
C VAL A 361 -25.10 7.38 0.10
N VAL A 362 -26.08 8.26 -0.08
CA VAL A 362 -26.68 8.92 1.08
C VAL A 362 -27.23 7.79 1.93
N ALA A 363 -26.50 7.40 2.99
CA ALA A 363 -27.13 6.79 4.13
C ALA A 363 -28.22 7.79 4.48
N LEU A 364 -29.48 7.43 4.20
CA LEU A 364 -30.66 8.25 4.50
C LEU A 364 -30.35 8.96 5.81
N PRO A 365 -30.38 10.30 5.85
CA PRO A 365 -29.87 11.01 7.01
C PRO A 365 -30.54 10.40 8.23
N ARG A 366 -29.74 9.77 9.10
CA ARG A 366 -30.19 9.11 10.34
C ARG A 366 -30.66 10.18 11.32
N THR A 367 -31.64 10.97 10.89
CA THR A 367 -32.32 11.94 11.71
C THR A 367 -33.06 11.18 12.80
N ALA A 368 -33.22 11.79 13.96
CA ALA A 368 -34.02 11.24 15.04
C ALA A 368 -35.43 10.84 14.57
N ARG A 369 -35.98 11.57 13.59
CA ARG A 369 -37.26 11.25 12.93
C ARG A 369 -37.24 9.91 12.20
N TYR A 370 -36.21 9.61 11.41
CA TYR A 370 -36.11 8.32 10.71
C TYR A 370 -36.02 7.15 11.69
N GLN A 371 -35.22 7.30 12.75
CA GLN A 371 -35.11 6.28 13.80
C GLN A 371 -36.44 6.09 14.54
N ALA A 372 -37.16 7.17 14.83
CA ALA A 372 -38.49 7.11 15.44
C ALA A 372 -39.50 6.39 14.53
N LEU A 373 -39.46 6.61 13.22
CA LEU A 373 -40.31 5.91 12.25
C LEU A 373 -40.00 4.41 12.21
N LEU A 374 -38.72 4.01 12.22
CA LEU A 374 -38.34 2.59 12.28
C LEU A 374 -38.82 1.92 13.56
N ALA A 375 -38.61 2.56 14.72
CA ALA A 375 -39.09 2.04 16.00
C ALA A 375 -40.62 1.91 16.04
N THR A 376 -41.33 2.84 15.42
CA THR A 376 -42.78 2.79 15.24
C THR A 376 -43.18 1.61 14.36
N ALA A 377 -42.55 1.45 13.19
CA ALA A 377 -42.84 0.36 12.26
C ALA A 377 -42.62 -1.03 12.88
N GLU A 378 -41.57 -1.17 13.70
CA GLU A 378 -41.28 -2.40 14.45
C GLU A 378 -42.38 -2.72 15.47
N THR A 379 -42.84 -1.70 16.20
CA THR A 379 -43.96 -1.82 17.14
C THR A 379 -45.24 -2.27 16.42
N LEU A 380 -45.50 -1.73 15.23
CA LEU A 380 -46.67 -2.07 14.41
C LEU A 380 -46.57 -3.49 13.83
N SER A 381 -45.37 -3.94 13.41
CA SER A 381 -45.18 -5.33 12.94
C SER A 381 -45.37 -6.34 14.06
N LYS A 382 -44.88 -6.04 15.26
CA LYS A 382 -45.17 -6.85 16.46
C LYS A 382 -46.67 -6.91 16.73
N ARG A 383 -47.35 -5.76 16.67
CA ARG A 383 -48.80 -5.69 16.87
C ARG A 383 -49.57 -6.51 15.82
N ALA A 384 -49.18 -6.45 14.55
CA ALA A 384 -49.74 -7.26 13.49
C ALA A 384 -49.56 -8.76 13.77
N SER A 385 -48.37 -9.15 14.25
CA SER A 385 -48.06 -10.53 14.65
C SER A 385 -48.91 -11.00 15.82
N ASP A 386 -49.13 -10.16 16.84
CA ASP A 386 -50.00 -10.48 17.99
C ASP A 386 -51.44 -10.77 17.54
N ILE A 387 -51.99 -9.95 16.63
CA ILE A 387 -53.35 -10.15 16.08
C ILE A 387 -53.39 -11.42 15.20
N HIS A 388 -52.35 -11.66 14.42
CA HIS A 388 -52.25 -12.85 13.58
C HIS A 388 -52.22 -14.15 14.40
N ALA A 389 -51.52 -14.15 15.54
CA ALA A 389 -51.37 -15.31 16.41
C ALA A 389 -52.69 -15.78 17.08
N ALA A 390 -53.77 -15.01 17.02
CA ALA A 390 -55.10 -15.43 17.49
C ALA A 390 -55.88 -16.29 16.47
N LEU A 391 -55.22 -16.76 15.41
CA LEU A 391 -55.78 -17.76 14.51
C LEU A 391 -55.63 -19.15 15.12
N ASP A 392 -56.76 -19.80 15.40
CA ASP A 392 -56.78 -21.17 15.94
C ASP A 392 -56.66 -22.26 14.85
N ASP A 393 -56.51 -21.86 13.58
CA ASP A 393 -56.39 -22.75 12.41
C ASP A 393 -55.00 -22.62 11.77
N PRO A 394 -54.16 -23.67 11.82
CA PRO A 394 -52.82 -23.66 11.23
C PRO A 394 -52.79 -23.39 9.72
N ILE A 395 -53.83 -23.80 8.98
CA ILE A 395 -53.93 -23.54 7.54
C ILE A 395 -54.20 -22.06 7.31
N ALA A 396 -55.13 -21.48 8.08
CA ALA A 396 -55.41 -20.05 8.03
C ALA A 396 -54.17 -19.23 8.43
N GLU A 397 -53.45 -19.64 9.47
CA GLU A 397 -52.20 -19.02 9.93
C GLU A 397 -51.14 -19.01 8.81
N SER A 398 -51.04 -20.08 8.03
CA SER A 398 -50.07 -20.18 6.93
C SER A 398 -50.44 -19.37 5.67
N ARG A 399 -51.70 -18.92 5.54
CA ARG A 399 -52.24 -18.30 4.31
C ARG A 399 -52.73 -16.87 4.49
N ARG A 400 -52.96 -16.42 5.72
CA ARG A 400 -53.42 -15.07 6.01
C ARG A 400 -52.26 -14.20 6.46
N THR A 401 -52.47 -12.90 6.36
CA THR A 401 -51.56 -11.85 6.80
C THR A 401 -52.41 -10.81 7.52
N VAL A 402 -51.85 -10.22 8.57
CA VAL A 402 -52.38 -9.01 9.20
C VAL A 402 -51.40 -7.89 8.94
N ALA A 403 -51.89 -6.71 8.61
CA ALA A 403 -51.10 -5.49 8.51
C ALA A 403 -51.66 -4.44 9.46
N VAL A 404 -50.77 -3.69 10.10
CA VAL A 404 -51.11 -2.52 10.90
C VAL A 404 -50.33 -1.33 10.35
N VAL A 405 -51.05 -0.30 9.93
CA VAL A 405 -50.47 0.91 9.31
C VAL A 405 -50.93 2.13 10.08
N ARG A 406 -49.98 2.85 10.68
CA ARG A 406 -50.23 4.14 11.29
C ARG A 406 -50.48 5.19 10.22
N ALA A 407 -51.55 5.95 10.39
CA ALA A 407 -51.93 7.03 9.52
C ALA A 407 -52.12 8.33 10.30
N SER A 408 -51.62 9.43 9.74
CA SER A 408 -51.92 10.78 10.21
C SER A 408 -53.26 11.21 9.63
N THR A 409 -54.19 11.55 10.53
CA THR A 409 -55.51 12.08 10.21
C THR A 409 -55.62 13.55 10.65
N PRO A 410 -56.65 14.29 10.25
CA PRO A 410 -56.90 15.63 10.78
C PRO A 410 -57.12 15.69 12.31
N LEU A 411 -57.44 14.56 12.95
CA LEU A 411 -57.73 14.48 14.39
C LEU A 411 -56.57 13.87 15.21
N GLY A 412 -55.46 13.53 14.56
CA GLY A 412 -54.33 12.83 15.17
C GLY A 412 -53.97 11.53 14.48
N GLU A 413 -53.09 10.75 15.09
CA GLU A 413 -52.65 9.46 14.55
C GLU A 413 -53.63 8.34 14.92
N VAL A 414 -53.89 7.44 13.96
CA VAL A 414 -54.68 6.21 14.16
C VAL A 414 -53.96 5.03 13.53
N ASP A 415 -54.17 3.84 14.07
CA ASP A 415 -53.59 2.60 13.55
C ASP A 415 -54.65 1.83 12.74
N VAL A 416 -54.46 1.72 11.43
CA VAL A 416 -55.38 1.00 10.53
C VAL A 416 -54.97 -0.47 10.50
N VAL A 417 -55.87 -1.34 10.93
CA VAL A 417 -55.67 -2.80 10.98
C VAL A 417 -56.41 -3.45 9.83
N ALA A 418 -55.73 -4.31 9.07
CA ALA A 418 -56.29 -5.03 7.95
C ALA A 418 -55.89 -6.51 7.97
N GLY A 419 -56.77 -7.37 7.44
CA GLY A 419 -56.47 -8.77 7.15
C GLY A 419 -56.41 -9.01 5.64
N SER A 420 -55.79 -10.12 5.23
CA SER A 420 -55.84 -10.61 3.84
C SER A 420 -56.89 -11.69 3.65
N GLY A 421 -57.26 -11.95 2.39
CA GLY A 421 -58.17 -13.04 2.01
C GLY A 421 -59.60 -12.82 2.52
N ALA A 422 -60.02 -13.62 3.51
CA ALA A 422 -61.36 -13.50 4.13
C ALA A 422 -61.44 -12.42 5.23
N GLY A 423 -60.34 -11.67 5.45
CA GLY A 423 -60.23 -10.65 6.49
C GLY A 423 -59.99 -11.24 7.88
N LEU A 424 -60.14 -10.38 8.89
CA LEU A 424 -59.96 -10.76 10.30
C LEU A 424 -61.12 -11.62 10.81
N THR A 425 -60.79 -12.68 11.56
CA THR A 425 -61.79 -13.52 12.25
C THR A 425 -62.50 -12.75 13.37
N PRO A 426 -63.66 -13.23 13.87
CA PRO A 426 -64.30 -12.63 15.04
C PRO A 426 -63.35 -12.48 16.24
N THR A 427 -62.51 -13.48 16.51
CA THR A 427 -61.50 -13.45 17.58
C THR A 427 -60.49 -12.33 17.37
N GLN A 428 -59.95 -12.20 16.15
CA GLN A 428 -59.01 -11.14 15.80
C GLN A 428 -59.65 -9.75 15.88
N ARG A 429 -60.90 -9.61 15.44
CA ARG A 429 -61.67 -8.35 15.56
C ARG A 429 -61.92 -7.95 17.00
N ALA A 430 -62.08 -8.93 17.91
CA ALA A 430 -62.21 -8.65 19.33
C ALA A 430 -60.90 -8.14 19.98
N MET A 431 -59.75 -8.31 19.32
CA MET A 431 -58.46 -7.79 19.79
C MET A 431 -58.22 -6.32 19.45
N ILE A 432 -59.07 -5.71 18.62
CA ILE A 432 -58.91 -4.32 18.18
C ILE A 432 -59.07 -3.38 19.38
N ARG A 433 -58.09 -2.50 19.57
CA ARG A 433 -57.99 -1.59 20.72
C ARG A 433 -58.54 -0.21 20.40
N SER A 434 -58.76 0.59 21.44
CA SER A 434 -59.02 2.02 21.27
C SER A 434 -57.86 2.69 20.51
N GLY A 435 -58.16 3.44 19.45
CA GLY A 435 -57.18 4.06 18.56
C GLY A 435 -56.84 3.23 17.31
N GLU A 436 -57.34 1.99 17.23
CA GLU A 436 -57.23 1.15 16.04
C GLU A 436 -58.53 1.21 15.22
N ILE A 437 -58.42 1.22 13.89
CA ILE A 437 -59.55 1.23 12.95
C ILE A 437 -59.45 0.02 12.03
N LEU A 438 -60.54 -0.74 11.92
CA LEU A 438 -60.61 -1.88 11.02
C LEU A 438 -60.81 -1.41 9.57
N ALA A 439 -59.91 -1.79 8.67
CA ALA A 439 -60.06 -1.55 7.24
C ALA A 439 -61.08 -2.50 6.61
N ASP A 440 -61.71 -2.04 5.53
CA ASP A 440 -62.53 -2.89 4.65
C ASP A 440 -61.67 -4.03 4.09
N ASN A 441 -62.16 -5.28 4.15
CA ASN A 441 -61.48 -6.42 3.53
C ASN A 441 -61.93 -6.56 2.08
N LEU A 442 -61.06 -6.19 1.14
CA LEU A 442 -61.35 -6.33 -0.28
C LEU A 442 -60.98 -7.73 -0.78
N PRO A 443 -61.84 -8.39 -1.58
CA PRO A 443 -61.49 -9.67 -2.21
C PRO A 443 -60.19 -9.58 -3.00
N ASP A 444 -59.39 -10.65 -2.97
CA ASP A 444 -58.14 -10.81 -3.75
C ASP A 444 -57.05 -9.76 -3.48
N THR A 445 -57.04 -9.17 -2.29
CA THR A 445 -56.02 -8.21 -1.87
C THR A 445 -55.25 -8.67 -0.63
N ASP A 446 -54.01 -8.19 -0.54
CA ASP A 446 -53.16 -8.37 0.63
C ASP A 446 -53.56 -7.39 1.75
N ALA A 447 -53.17 -7.71 2.99
CA ALA A 447 -53.53 -6.90 4.16
C ALA A 447 -52.97 -5.47 4.06
N GLU A 448 -51.73 -5.33 3.57
CA GLU A 448 -51.07 -4.04 3.35
C GLU A 448 -51.82 -3.20 2.31
N GLN A 449 -52.37 -3.83 1.27
CA GLN A 449 -53.17 -3.16 0.25
C GLN A 449 -54.49 -2.67 0.84
N ASN A 450 -55.20 -3.52 1.59
CA ASN A 450 -56.44 -3.15 2.27
C ASN A 450 -56.24 -1.93 3.19
N ALA A 451 -55.18 -1.95 4.00
CA ALA A 451 -54.86 -0.82 4.87
C ALA A 451 -54.55 0.46 4.07
N LEU A 452 -53.72 0.39 3.04
CA LEU A 452 -53.34 1.57 2.25
C LEU A 452 -54.49 2.13 1.40
N LEU A 453 -55.32 1.26 0.84
CA LEU A 453 -56.52 1.67 0.09
C LEU A 453 -57.53 2.32 1.02
N PHE A 454 -57.70 1.82 2.25
CA PHE A 454 -58.52 2.45 3.27
C PHE A 454 -57.97 3.84 3.65
N ILE A 455 -56.67 3.95 3.95
CA ILE A 455 -56.01 5.23 4.25
C ILE A 455 -56.20 6.24 3.11
N ASN A 456 -56.05 5.80 1.87
CA ASN A 456 -56.26 6.64 0.69
C ASN A 456 -57.74 7.06 0.53
N LYS A 457 -58.68 6.13 0.70
CA LYS A 457 -60.13 6.40 0.69
C LYS A 457 -60.52 7.46 1.72
N MET A 458 -59.86 7.48 2.87
CA MET A 458 -60.09 8.45 3.94
C MET A 458 -59.31 9.77 3.76
N ALA A 459 -58.53 9.91 2.69
CA ALA A 459 -57.62 11.03 2.44
C ALA A 459 -56.63 11.27 3.60
N TRP A 460 -56.17 10.20 4.23
CA TRP A 460 -55.15 10.24 5.29
C TRP A 460 -53.76 9.99 4.73
N ARG A 461 -52.74 10.27 5.55
CA ARG A 461 -51.33 10.06 5.15
C ARG A 461 -50.74 8.90 5.93
N PRO A 462 -50.22 7.85 5.27
CA PRO A 462 -49.52 6.78 5.97
C PRO A 462 -48.20 7.32 6.57
N VAL A 463 -47.79 6.77 7.71
CA VAL A 463 -46.62 7.20 8.49
C VAL A 463 -45.62 6.05 8.63
N ALA A 464 -46.09 4.92 9.15
CA ALA A 464 -45.30 3.71 9.34
C ALA A 464 -46.24 2.50 9.35
N GLY A 465 -45.73 1.31 9.10
CA GLY A 465 -46.53 0.11 9.22
C GLY A 465 -45.68 -1.15 9.34
N GLY A 466 -46.38 -2.21 9.72
CA GLY A 466 -45.80 -3.53 9.83
C GLY A 466 -46.82 -4.61 9.53
N ALA A 467 -46.33 -5.71 8.97
CA ALA A 467 -47.11 -6.90 8.67
C ALA A 467 -46.70 -8.06 9.59
N SER A 468 -47.63 -9.00 9.79
CA SER A 468 -47.38 -10.24 10.53
C SER A 468 -46.52 -11.22 9.74
N ARG A 469 -46.41 -11.00 8.43
CA ARG A 469 -45.65 -11.81 7.47
C ARG A 469 -44.89 -10.92 6.51
N SER A 470 -43.99 -11.52 5.74
CA SER A 470 -43.23 -10.84 4.69
C SER A 470 -44.12 -9.99 3.77
N VAL A 471 -43.72 -8.74 3.54
CA VAL A 471 -44.34 -7.90 2.50
C VAL A 471 -44.03 -8.51 1.13
N CYS A 472 -45.06 -8.74 0.31
CA CYS A 472 -44.85 -9.31 -1.01
C CYS A 472 -44.10 -8.32 -1.94
N VAL A 473 -43.10 -8.83 -2.67
CA VAL A 473 -42.17 -7.98 -3.44
C VAL A 473 -42.80 -7.41 -4.71
N GLU A 474 -43.75 -8.14 -5.30
CA GLU A 474 -44.34 -7.79 -6.60
C GLU A 474 -45.48 -6.77 -6.48
N ILE A 475 -46.29 -6.85 -5.43
CA ILE A 475 -47.52 -6.04 -5.33
C ILE A 475 -47.44 -5.04 -4.17
N CYS A 476 -47.30 -5.51 -2.93
CA CYS A 476 -47.33 -4.66 -1.74
C CYS A 476 -46.13 -3.71 -1.66
N ALA A 477 -44.91 -4.20 -1.93
CA ALA A 477 -43.73 -3.35 -1.93
C ALA A 477 -43.79 -2.26 -3.02
N VAL A 478 -44.36 -2.58 -4.19
CA VAL A 478 -44.58 -1.61 -5.27
C VAL A 478 -45.61 -0.56 -4.85
N LEU A 479 -46.74 -0.97 -4.25
CA LEU A 479 -47.77 -0.06 -3.76
C LEU A 479 -47.25 0.88 -2.65
N ILE A 480 -46.51 0.33 -1.67
CA ILE A 480 -45.88 1.12 -0.61
C ILE A 480 -44.96 2.19 -1.23
N ARG A 481 -44.10 1.80 -2.17
CA ARG A 481 -43.20 2.76 -2.86
C ARG A 481 -43.95 3.78 -3.70
N ALA A 482 -45.00 3.37 -4.41
CA ALA A 482 -45.84 4.27 -5.20
C ALA A 482 -46.52 5.33 -4.33
N SER A 483 -46.83 5.00 -3.08
CA SER A 483 -47.34 5.96 -2.08
C SER A 483 -46.24 6.78 -1.37
N GLY A 484 -44.98 6.68 -1.79
CA GLY A 484 -43.84 7.39 -1.19
C GLY A 484 -43.20 6.71 0.00
N GLY A 485 -43.53 5.44 0.26
CA GLY A 485 -43.02 4.66 1.37
C GLY A 485 -41.76 3.85 1.03
N LEU A 486 -41.07 3.38 2.06
CA LEU A 486 -39.90 2.53 2.00
C LEU A 486 -40.16 1.23 2.77
N VAL A 487 -39.80 0.08 2.21
CA VAL A 487 -39.82 -1.20 2.94
C VAL A 487 -38.52 -1.36 3.70
N THR A 488 -38.60 -1.50 5.02
CA THR A 488 -37.49 -1.43 5.98
C THR A 488 -37.48 -2.64 6.93
N GLY A 489 -36.60 -2.62 7.93
CA GLY A 489 -36.62 -3.56 9.06
C GLY A 489 -35.63 -4.71 8.98
N GLU A 490 -35.60 -5.47 10.07
CA GLU A 490 -34.84 -6.71 10.17
C GLU A 490 -35.40 -7.79 9.23
N VAL A 491 -34.51 -8.67 8.79
CA VAL A 491 -34.86 -9.87 8.04
C VAL A 491 -35.12 -10.98 9.04
N HIS A 492 -36.26 -11.65 8.95
CA HIS A 492 -36.60 -12.71 9.90
C HIS A 492 -36.32 -14.11 9.32
N ASP A 493 -35.47 -14.87 10.02
CA ASP A 493 -34.98 -16.20 9.61
C ASP A 493 -36.06 -17.29 9.48
N LYS A 494 -37.24 -17.07 10.09
CA LYS A 494 -38.34 -18.05 10.12
C LYS A 494 -39.20 -18.04 8.85
N GLU A 495 -38.92 -17.14 7.90
CA GLU A 495 -39.57 -17.07 6.60
C GLU A 495 -38.54 -17.41 5.52
N HIS A 496 -38.88 -18.27 4.54
CA HIS A 496 -37.92 -18.62 3.48
C HIS A 496 -37.49 -17.38 2.68
N GLY A 497 -36.21 -16.99 2.75
CA GLY A 497 -35.59 -15.87 2.03
C GLY A 497 -35.38 -14.59 2.86
N THR A 498 -34.72 -13.58 2.28
CA THR A 498 -34.40 -12.29 2.92
C THR A 498 -35.62 -11.38 3.02
N LYS A 499 -36.57 -11.65 3.93
CA LYS A 499 -37.88 -10.99 3.89
C LYS A 499 -38.11 -9.98 5.01
N ARG A 500 -38.56 -8.78 4.60
CA ARG A 500 -38.80 -7.61 5.45
C ARG A 500 -40.29 -7.46 5.78
N ARG A 501 -40.61 -7.03 7.00
CA ARG A 501 -41.99 -6.89 7.50
C ARG A 501 -42.41 -5.48 7.88
N THR A 502 -41.48 -4.52 7.90
CA THR A 502 -41.77 -3.14 8.28
C THR A 502 -41.65 -2.19 7.09
N PHE A 503 -42.30 -1.05 7.19
CA PHE A 503 -42.29 -0.03 6.16
C PHE A 503 -42.61 1.36 6.73
N ILE A 504 -42.08 2.42 6.12
CA ILE A 504 -42.15 3.81 6.62
C ILE A 504 -42.36 4.83 5.51
N TRP A 505 -42.98 5.98 5.83
CA TRP A 505 -43.12 7.14 4.95
C TRP A 505 -42.38 8.35 5.56
N PRO A 506 -41.12 8.60 5.15
CA PRO A 506 -40.26 9.60 5.77
C PRO A 506 -40.74 11.06 5.66
#